data_AF-A0A6H2EIZ2-F1
#
_entry.id   AF-A0A6H2EIZ2-F1
#
_cell.length_a   1.000
_cell.length_b   1.000
_cell.length_c   1.000
_cell.angle_alpha   90.00
_cell.angle_beta   90.00
_cell.angle_gamma   90.00
#
_symmetry.space_group_name_H-M   'P 1'
#
loop_
_entity.id
_entity.type
_entity.pdbx_description
1 polymer ?
#
loop_
_entity_poly.entity_id
_entity_poly.type
_entity_poly.pdbx_seq_one_letter_code
_entity_poly.pdbx_strand_id
1 'polypeptide(L)' 'MPHFSSSTPQFFTVAEVADMTRVSRMTVYRMVHSGELPAVRVGNSYRVPKSAVDQLLNGGANVDFREATGS' A
#
# COMPACT_ATOMS: atom_id res chain seq x y z
N MET A 1 10.13 -32.18 14.13
CA MET A 1 9.08 -31.62 13.25
C MET A 1 9.69 -30.43 12.51
N PRO A 2 9.83 -30.46 11.18
CA PRO A 2 10.19 -29.25 10.44
C PRO A 2 8.97 -28.30 10.45
N HIS A 3 9.14 -27.11 11.02
CA HIS A 3 8.21 -26.01 10.80
C HIS A 3 8.57 -25.41 9.44
N PHE A 4 7.75 -25.66 8.42
CA PHE A 4 7.83 -24.87 7.21
C PHE A 4 7.35 -23.46 7.60
N SER A 5 8.30 -22.55 7.84
CA SER A 5 8.02 -21.13 7.71
C SER A 5 7.75 -20.88 6.23
N SER A 6 6.52 -21.15 5.81
CA SER A 6 5.99 -20.78 4.51
C SER A 6 5.99 -19.26 4.46
N SER A 7 7.13 -18.69 4.07
CA SER A 7 7.26 -17.28 3.72
C SER A 7 6.56 -17.07 2.38
N THR A 8 5.24 -17.24 2.37
CA THR A 8 4.42 -16.87 1.23
C THR A 8 4.49 -15.35 1.10
N PRO A 9 4.85 -14.82 -0.08
CA PRO A 9 4.84 -13.39 -0.31
C PRO A 9 3.44 -12.84 -0.01
N GLN A 10 3.35 -11.99 1.00
CA GLN A 10 2.09 -11.37 1.43
C GLN A 10 1.81 -10.17 0.53
N PHE A 11 0.64 -10.18 -0.11
CA PHE A 11 0.15 -9.09 -0.93
C PHE A 11 -1.12 -8.53 -0.30
N PHE A 12 -1.16 -7.21 -0.20
CA PHE A 12 -2.30 -6.47 0.33
C PHE A 12 -3.03 -5.80 -0.82
N THR A 13 -4.35 -5.68 -0.69
CA THR A 13 -5.13 -4.85 -1.61
C THR A 13 -4.97 -3.38 -1.26
N VAL A 14 -5.26 -2.51 -2.24
CA VAL A 14 -5.31 -1.04 -2.02
C VAL A 14 -6.20 -0.65 -0.83
N ALA A 15 -7.29 -1.39 -0.62
CA ALA A 15 -8.20 -1.17 0.50
C ALA A 15 -7.57 -1.54 1.85
N GLU A 16 -6.83 -2.65 1.92
CA GLU A 16 -6.14 -3.07 3.15
C GLU A 16 -4.98 -2.12 3.48
N VAL A 17 -4.21 -1.68 2.49
CA VAL A 17 -3.13 -0.71 2.72
C VAL A 17 -3.69 0.62 3.22
N ALA A 18 -4.81 1.08 2.66
CA ALA A 18 -5.50 2.29 3.10
C ALA A 18 -5.90 2.22 4.57
N ASP A 19 -6.45 1.07 5.00
CA ASP A 19 -6.83 0.84 6.40
C ASP A 19 -5.62 0.82 7.34
N MET A 20 -4.57 0.08 6.96
CA MET A 20 -3.33 -0.06 7.76
C MET A 20 -2.58 1.26 7.94
N THR A 21 -2.58 2.10 6.91
CA THR A 21 -1.86 3.38 6.92
C THR A 21 -2.76 4.56 7.29
N ARG A 22 -4.07 4.32 7.52
CA ARG A 22 -5.10 5.34 7.78
C ARG A 22 -5.18 6.43 6.69
N VAL A 23 -4.89 6.06 5.45
CA VAL A 23 -4.97 6.98 4.30
C VAL A 23 -6.14 6.61 3.41
N SER A 24 -6.71 7.58 2.70
CA SER A 24 -7.82 7.32 1.77
C SER A 24 -7.39 6.42 0.61
N ARG A 25 -8.31 5.55 0.14
CA ARG A 25 -8.09 4.70 -1.06
C ARG A 25 -7.64 5.50 -2.29
N MET A 26 -8.15 6.73 -2.43
CA MET A 26 -7.77 7.66 -3.49
C MET A 26 -6.29 8.05 -3.43
N THR A 27 -5.77 8.27 -2.21
CA THR A 27 -4.36 8.58 -1.97
C THR A 27 -3.49 7.38 -2.33
N VAL A 28 -3.87 6.18 -1.90
CA VAL A 28 -3.15 4.95 -2.28
C VAL A 28 -3.15 4.77 -3.80
N TYR A 29 -4.28 4.99 -4.47
CA TYR A 29 -4.37 4.94 -5.93
C TYR A 29 -3.44 5.95 -6.61
N ARG A 30 -3.41 7.20 -6.12
CA ARG A 30 -2.50 8.24 -6.64
C ARG A 30 -1.04 7.85 -6.45
N MET A 31 -0.65 7.35 -5.28
CA MET A 31 0.74 6.92 -5.03
C MET A 31 1.14 5.76 -5.93
N VAL A 32 0.24 4.79 -6.15
CA VAL A 32 0.46 3.69 -7.10
C VAL A 32 0.63 4.21 -8.53
N HIS A 33 -0.24 5.13 -8.97
CA HIS A 33 -0.18 5.67 -10.32
C HIS A 33 1.03 6.59 -10.53
N SER A 34 1.44 7.31 -9.49
CA SER A 34 2.62 8.19 -9.49
C SER A 34 3.94 7.43 -9.34
N GLY A 35 3.91 6.13 -9.08
CA GLY A 35 5.09 5.28 -8.87
C GLY A 35 5.72 5.39 -7.48
N GLU A 36 5.09 6.11 -6.57
CA GLU A 36 5.55 6.30 -5.19
C GLU A 36 5.25 5.09 -4.30
N LEU A 37 4.17 4.35 -4.63
CA LEU A 37 3.85 3.08 -3.99
C LEU A 37 4.01 1.92 -4.99
N PRO A 38 4.98 1.01 -4.78
CA PRO A 38 5.14 -0.16 -5.62
C PRO A 38 3.88 -1.05 -5.53
N ALA A 39 3.13 -1.16 -6.62
CA ALA A 39 2.00 -2.08 -6.72
C ALA A 39 2.05 -2.88 -8.02
N VAL A 40 1.62 -4.13 -7.91
CA VAL A 40 1.54 -5.08 -9.01
C VAL A 40 0.08 -5.21 -9.42
N ARG A 41 -0.22 -4.97 -10.69
CA ARG A 41 -1.54 -5.24 -11.25
C ARG A 41 -1.69 -6.73 -11.50
N VAL A 42 -2.61 -7.38 -10.79
CA VAL A 42 -2.93 -8.80 -10.96
C VAL A 42 -4.36 -8.90 -11.45
N GLY A 43 -4.52 -9.16 -12.76
CA GLY A 43 -5.82 -9.13 -13.43
C GLY A 43 -6.46 -7.74 -13.36
N ASN A 44 -7.58 -7.63 -12.65
CA ASN A 44 -8.35 -6.40 -12.51
C ASN A 44 -8.12 -5.65 -11.19
N SER A 45 -7.20 -6.13 -10.35
CA SER A 45 -6.94 -5.57 -9.03
C SER A 45 -5.47 -5.20 -8.84
N TYR A 46 -5.23 -4.10 -8.13
CA TYR A 46 -3.90 -3.70 -7.70
C TYR A 46 -3.55 -4.39 -6.38
N ARG A 47 -2.38 -5.02 -6.35
CA ARG A 47 -1.84 -5.72 -5.19
C ARG A 47 -0.50 -5.10 -4.79
N VAL A 48 -0.37 -4.76 -3.53
CA VAL A 48 0.79 -4.11 -2.94
C VAL A 48 1.56 -5.17 -2.16
N PRO A 49 2.84 -5.45 -2.46
CA PRO A 49 3.63 -6.40 -1.68
C PRO A 49 3.88 -5.84 -0.27
N LYS A 50 4.02 -6.72 0.73
CA LYS A 50 4.30 -6.33 2.12
C LYS A 50 5.50 -5.39 2.23
N SER A 51 6.57 -5.59 1.46
CA SER A 51 7.73 -4.67 1.47
C SER A 51 7.39 -3.24 1.10
N ALA A 52 6.44 -3.02 0.19
CA ALA A 52 6.00 -1.68 -0.20
C ALA A 52 5.16 -1.02 0.90
N VAL A 53 4.30 -1.81 1.56
CA VAL A 53 3.52 -1.35 2.72
C VAL A 53 4.44 -1.03 3.90
N ASP A 54 5.43 -1.88 4.14
CA ASP A 54 6.44 -1.72 5.18
C ASP A 54 7.30 -0.48 4.94
N GLN A 55 7.70 -0.21 3.69
CA GLN A 55 8.31 1.05 3.27
C GLN A 55 7.41 2.26 3.54
N LEU A 56 6.11 2.17 3.23
CA LEU A 56 5.15 3.25 3.49
C LEU A 56 4.99 3.52 5.00
N LEU A 57 4.98 2.46 5.83
CA LEU A 57 4.84 2.53 7.28
C LEU A 57 6.13 3.00 7.97
N ASN A 58 7.30 2.46 7.58
CA ASN A 58 8.61 2.82 8.13
C ASN A 58 9.08 4.19 7.63
N GLY A 59 8.70 4.56 6.41
CA GLY A 59 9.06 5.83 5.79
C GLY A 59 8.52 7.02 6.54
N GLY A 60 7.53 6.85 7.43
CA GLY A 60 7.01 7.91 8.31
C GLY A 60 6.77 9.23 7.57
N ALA A 61 6.53 9.13 6.26
CA ALA A 61 6.64 10.27 5.39
C ALA A 61 5.40 11.06 5.66
N ASN A 62 5.62 12.20 6.26
CA ASN A 62 5.04 13.50 5.97
C ASN A 62 4.59 13.60 4.49
N VAL A 63 3.66 12.73 4.04
CA VAL A 63 2.91 12.91 2.82
C VAL A 63 1.98 14.05 3.18
N ASP A 64 2.41 15.26 2.87
CA ASP A 64 1.68 16.49 3.09
C ASP A 64 0.30 16.28 2.44
N PHE A 65 -0.71 15.96 3.27
CA PHE A 65 -2.11 15.83 2.88
C PHE A 65 -2.70 17.22 2.62
N ARG A 66 -1.96 18.05 1.89
CA ARG A 66 -2.39 19.38 1.51
C ARG A 66 -3.43 19.23 0.41
N GLU A 67 -4.69 19.35 0.85
CA GLU A 67 -5.81 19.92 0.11
C GLU A 67 -6.39 19.09 -1.04
N ALA A 68 -7.47 18.35 -0.75
CA ALA A 68 -8.53 18.06 -1.73
C ALA A 68 -9.93 17.87 -1.10
N THR A 69 -10.17 18.38 0.11
CA THR A 69 -11.54 18.63 0.61
C THR A 69 -11.84 20.11 0.37
N GLY A 70 -12.15 20.45 -0.88
CA GLY A 70 -12.79 21.72 -1.21
C GLY A 70 -14.30 21.58 -1.03
N SER A 71 -14.82 22.29 -0.02
CA SER A 71 -16.23 22.68 0.27
C SER A 71 -17.32 21.61 0.31
#